data_AF-A0A6J4SZC6-F1
#
_entry.id   AF-A0A6J4SZC6-F1
#
_cell.length_a   1.000
_cell.length_b   1.000
_cell.length_c   1.000
_cell.angle_alpha   90.00
_cell.angle_beta   90.00
_cell.angle_gamma   90.00
#
_symmetry.space_group_name_H-M   'P 1'
#
loop_
_entity.id
_entity.type
_entity.pdbx_description
1 polymer ?
#
loop_
_entity_poly.entity_id
_entity_poly.type
_entity_poly.pdbx_seq_one_letter_code
_entity_poly.pdbx_strand_id
1 'polypeptide(L)'
;ESGKDPFMVLVDCQDHVVAAARAWVDLVILERFAAAVDRCEDPDVAEVLGRLCSLFALSRIEADRGWFQEHGRLSSPRSKAVIKAVNALCAQLREDAGMLVEAFGVPEAVLGDAVRVPGAAEEKVAA
;
A
#
# COMPACT_ATOMS: atom_id res chain seq x y z
N GLU A 1 41.22 -10.89 -20.72
CA GLU A 1 40.36 -11.61 -19.76
C GLU A 1 38.97 -11.69 -20.35
N SER A 2 38.44 -12.90 -20.57
CA SER A 2 37.07 -13.04 -21.06
C SER A 2 36.14 -12.74 -19.89
N GLY A 3 35.35 -11.67 -19.99
CA GLY A 3 34.32 -11.36 -19.00
C GLY A 3 33.35 -12.53 -18.82
N LYS A 4 32.73 -12.63 -17.64
CA LYS A 4 31.66 -13.61 -17.39
C LYS A 4 30.55 -13.46 -18.45
N ASP A 5 29.95 -14.59 -18.84
CA ASP A 5 28.79 -14.61 -19.74
C ASP A 5 27.66 -13.69 -19.20
N PRO A 6 27.16 -12.72 -19.99
CA PRO A 6 26.15 -11.77 -19.52
C PRO A 6 24.88 -12.42 -18.96
N PHE A 7 24.46 -13.57 -19.50
CA PHE A 7 23.31 -14.29 -18.98
C PHE A 7 23.58 -14.85 -17.58
N MET A 8 24.75 -15.45 -17.36
CA MET A 8 25.15 -15.89 -16.02
C MET A 8 25.25 -14.74 -15.02
N VAL A 9 25.75 -13.57 -15.43
CA VAL A 9 25.78 -12.38 -14.58
C VAL A 9 24.37 -11.94 -14.18
N LEU A 10 23.41 -11.98 -15.11
CA LEU A 10 22.01 -11.68 -14.81
C LEU A 10 21.39 -12.68 -13.83
N VAL A 11 21.67 -13.97 -14.01
CA VAL A 11 21.19 -15.02 -13.09
C VAL A 11 21.76 -14.80 -11.69
N ASP A 12 23.05 -14.48 -11.59
CA ASP A 12 23.74 -14.21 -10.31
C ASP A 12 23.14 -13.02 -9.54
N CYS A 13 22.47 -12.07 -10.21
CA CYS A 13 21.89 -10.86 -9.58
C CYS A 13 20.37 -10.71 -9.78
N GLN A 14 19.69 -11.77 -10.19
CA GLN A 14 18.28 -11.73 -10.59
C GLN A 14 17.36 -11.23 -9.47
N ASP A 15 17.63 -11.63 -8.23
CA ASP A 15 16.89 -11.21 -7.05
C ASP A 15 16.93 -9.68 -6.87
N HIS A 16 18.11 -9.06 -7.04
CA HIS A 16 18.27 -7.61 -7.01
C HIS A 16 17.55 -6.93 -8.18
N VAL A 17 17.60 -7.50 -9.38
CA VAL A 17 16.88 -6.96 -10.55
C VAL A 17 15.37 -6.96 -10.32
N VAL A 18 14.83 -8.07 -9.80
CA VAL A 18 13.40 -8.18 -9.49
C VAL A 18 13.00 -7.23 -8.36
N ALA A 19 13.82 -7.12 -7.30
CA ALA A 19 13.58 -6.18 -6.21
C ALA A 19 13.56 -4.73 -6.71
N ALA A 20 14.51 -4.33 -7.55
CA ALA A 20 14.57 -3.01 -8.16
C ALA A 20 13.36 -2.72 -9.04
N ALA A 21 12.92 -3.70 -9.86
CA ALA A 21 11.74 -3.55 -10.69
C ALA A 21 10.46 -3.36 -9.85
N ARG A 22 10.30 -4.11 -8.76
CA ARG A 22 9.17 -3.95 -7.83
C ARG A 22 9.17 -2.59 -7.15
N ALA A 23 10.33 -2.16 -6.63
CA ALA A 23 10.47 -0.84 -6.00
C ALA A 23 10.18 0.30 -6.99
N TRP A 24 10.54 0.14 -8.26
CA TRP A 24 10.20 1.10 -9.31
C TRP A 24 8.69 1.16 -9.57
N VAL A 25 8.01 0.01 -9.64
CA VAL A 25 6.55 -0.03 -9.78
C VAL A 25 5.86 0.65 -8.59
N ASP A 26 6.32 0.39 -7.36
CA ASP A 26 5.80 1.05 -6.17
C ASP A 26 5.95 2.58 -6.22
N LEU A 27 7.11 3.06 -6.68
CA LEU A 27 7.36 4.49 -6.88
C LEU A 27 6.39 5.08 -7.91
N VAL A 28 6.22 4.42 -9.06
CA VAL A 28 5.28 4.87 -10.10
C VAL A 28 3.86 4.93 -9.55
N ILE A 29 3.40 3.90 -8.83
CA ILE A 29 2.08 3.90 -8.20
C ILE A 29 1.94 5.07 -7.24
N LEU A 30 2.92 5.29 -6.36
CA LEU A 30 2.90 6.38 -5.38
C LEU A 30 2.83 7.76 -6.06
N GLU A 31 3.65 8.00 -7.08
CA GLU A 31 3.65 9.27 -7.81
C GLU A 31 2.32 9.52 -8.52
N ARG A 32 1.72 8.48 -9.12
CA ARG A 32 0.41 8.60 -9.78
C ARG A 32 -0.71 8.79 -8.76
N PHE A 33 -0.63 8.14 -7.60
CA PHE A 33 -1.60 8.30 -6.53
C PHE A 33 -1.52 9.73 -5.96
N ALA A 34 -0.35 10.20 -5.55
CA ALA A 34 -0.16 11.56 -5.05
C ALA A 34 -0.67 12.62 -6.05
N ALA A 35 -0.31 12.48 -7.33
CA ALA A 35 -0.81 13.39 -8.36
C ALA A 35 -2.34 13.31 -8.56
N ALA A 36 -2.98 12.16 -8.29
CA ALA A 36 -4.43 12.03 -8.33
C ALA A 36 -5.10 12.71 -7.12
N VAL A 37 -4.49 12.61 -5.93
CA VAL A 37 -4.94 13.35 -4.73
C VAL A 37 -4.87 14.87 -5.00
N ASP A 38 -3.76 15.35 -5.57
CA ASP A 38 -3.57 16.78 -5.87
C ASP A 38 -4.56 17.34 -6.89
N ARG A 39 -5.14 16.48 -7.75
CA ARG A 39 -6.16 16.86 -8.75
C ARG A 39 -7.59 16.70 -8.24
N CYS A 40 -7.79 16.18 -7.03
CA CYS A 40 -9.12 15.99 -6.47
C CYS A 40 -9.72 17.35 -6.09
N GLU A 41 -10.88 17.67 -6.67
CA GLU A 41 -11.54 18.98 -6.46
C GLU A 41 -12.30 19.04 -5.13
N ASP A 42 -12.76 17.89 -4.63
CA ASP A 42 -13.45 17.78 -3.36
C ASP A 42 -12.41 17.65 -2.22
N PRO A 43 -12.32 18.64 -1.31
CA PRO A 43 -11.31 18.63 -0.26
C PRO A 43 -11.48 17.49 0.75
N ASP A 44 -12.71 17.08 1.04
CA ASP A 44 -12.98 16.01 2.01
C ASP A 44 -12.56 14.65 1.40
N VAL A 45 -12.83 14.45 0.11
CA VAL A 45 -12.37 13.26 -0.63
C VAL A 45 -10.84 13.26 -0.75
N ALA A 46 -10.23 14.41 -1.06
CA ALA A 46 -8.79 14.55 -1.16
C ALA A 46 -8.10 14.18 0.16
N GLU A 47 -8.69 14.52 1.30
CA GLU A 47 -8.18 14.17 2.62
C GLU A 47 -8.15 12.65 2.86
N VAL A 48 -9.26 11.96 2.57
CA VAL A 48 -9.37 10.50 2.70
C VAL A 48 -8.37 9.80 1.76
N LEU A 49 -8.31 10.24 0.49
CA LEU A 49 -7.37 9.70 -0.49
C LEU A 49 -5.91 9.98 -0.10
N GLY A 50 -5.63 11.12 0.52
CA GLY A 50 -4.32 11.47 1.08
C GLY A 50 -3.89 10.52 2.19
N ARG A 51 -4.82 10.12 3.08
CA ARG A 51 -4.57 9.08 4.09
C ARG A 51 -4.29 7.73 3.46
N LEU A 52 -5.06 7.31 2.45
CA LEU A 52 -4.82 6.07 1.70
C LEU A 52 -3.47 6.08 0.98
N CYS A 53 -3.10 7.20 0.35
CA CYS A 53 -1.80 7.38 -0.31
C CYS A 53 -0.64 7.26 0.70
N SER A 54 -0.81 7.88 1.87
CA SER A 54 0.16 7.76 2.98
C SER A 54 0.27 6.32 3.49
N LEU A 55 -0.86 5.62 3.62
CA LEU A 55 -0.89 4.22 4.04
C LEU A 55 -0.19 3.33 3.01
N PHE A 56 -0.45 3.55 1.71
CA PHE A 56 0.25 2.86 0.64
C PHE A 56 1.77 3.06 0.77
N ALA A 57 2.25 4.30 0.80
CA ALA A 57 3.68 4.58 0.91
C ALA A 57 4.33 3.93 2.15
N LEU A 58 3.72 4.09 3.33
CA LEU A 58 4.27 3.59 4.58
C LEU A 58 4.22 2.07 4.68
N SER A 59 3.19 1.42 4.15
CA SER A 59 3.09 -0.04 4.13
C SER A 59 4.15 -0.68 3.22
N ARG A 60 4.52 -0.05 2.08
CA ARG A 60 5.65 -0.50 1.26
C ARG A 60 6.98 -0.34 2.00
N ILE A 61 7.21 0.80 2.66
CA ILE A 61 8.40 1.02 3.50
C ILE A 61 8.46 0.02 4.66
N GLU A 62 7.32 -0.30 5.29
CA GLU A 62 7.25 -1.28 6.36
C GLU A 62 7.64 -2.68 5.87
N ALA A 63 7.14 -3.10 4.70
CA ALA A 63 7.45 -4.39 4.11
C ALA A 63 8.96 -4.56 3.85
N ASP A 64 9.62 -3.51 3.38
CA ASP A 64 11.04 -3.52 3.02
C ASP A 64 11.96 -2.91 4.10
N ARG A 65 11.46 -2.71 5.33
CA ARG A 65 12.19 -2.03 6.43
C ARG A 65 13.52 -2.68 6.81
N GLY A 66 13.69 -3.98 6.54
CA GLY A 66 14.95 -4.70 6.74
C GLY A 66 16.03 -4.16 5.80
N TRP A 67 15.74 -4.12 4.50
CA TRP A 67 16.63 -3.58 3.48
C TRP A 67 17.03 -2.14 3.77
N PHE A 68 16.07 -1.27 4.15
CA PHE A 68 16.38 0.12 4.49
C PHE A 68 17.29 0.26 5.72
N GLN A 69 17.16 -0.63 6.72
CA GLN A 69 18.03 -0.63 7.89
C GLN A 69 19.44 -1.12 7.55
N GLU A 70 19.55 -2.20 6.78
CA GLU A 70 20.84 -2.76 6.32
C GLU A 70 21.65 -1.74 5.52
N HIS A 71 20.98 -0.88 4.75
CA HIS A 71 21.61 0.17 3.95
C HIS A 71 21.72 1.53 4.66
N GLY A 72 21.42 1.59 5.97
CA GLY A 72 21.52 2.81 6.77
C GLY A 72 20.56 3.94 6.33
N ARG A 73 19.50 3.61 5.59
CA ARG A 73 18.46 4.56 5.14
C ARG A 73 17.34 4.73 6.16
N LEU A 74 17.18 3.77 7.07
CA LEU A 74 16.19 3.81 8.13
C LEU A 74 16.83 3.37 9.45
N SER A 75 16.71 4.18 10.50
CA SER A 75 17.17 3.79 11.85
C SER A 75 16.13 2.91 12.54
N SER A 76 16.56 2.11 13.53
CA SER A 76 15.64 1.26 14.30
C SER A 76 14.46 2.03 14.94
N PRO A 77 14.67 3.22 15.56
CA PRO A 77 13.56 4.03 16.04
C PRO A 77 12.59 4.48 14.94
N ARG A 78 13.11 4.88 13.77
CA ARG A 78 12.27 5.27 12.62
C ARG A 78 11.50 4.09 12.04
N SER A 79 12.11 2.90 11.99
CA SER A 79 11.43 1.66 11.59
C SER A 79 10.22 1.38 12.49
N LYS A 80 10.38 1.50 13.81
CA LYS A 80 9.25 1.38 14.77
C LYS A 80 8.20 2.48 14.57
N ALA A 81 8.60 3.69 14.21
CA ALA A 81 7.68 4.77 13.93
C ALA A 81 6.82 4.50 12.67
N VAL A 82 7.40 3.90 11.62
CA VAL A 82 6.66 3.48 10.42
C VAL A 82 5.57 2.48 10.78
N ILE A 83 5.88 1.44 11.56
CA ILE A 83 4.91 0.43 12.02
C ILE A 83 3.75 1.10 12.78
N LYS A 84 4.06 2.04 13.67
CA LYS A 84 3.02 2.78 14.41
C LYS A 84 2.17 3.65 13.49
N ALA A 85 2.78 4.32 12.51
CA ALA A 85 2.07 5.16 11.56
C ALA A 85 1.13 4.37 10.67
N VAL A 86 1.54 3.18 10.19
CA VAL A 86 0.66 2.26 9.44
C VAL A 86 -0.56 1.87 10.28
N ASN A 87 -0.36 1.44 11.53
CA ASN A 87 -1.47 1.08 12.42
C ASN A 87 -2.41 2.26 12.70
N ALA A 88 -1.86 3.47 12.89
CA ALA A 88 -2.66 4.67 13.10
C ALA A 88 -3.50 5.03 11.87
N LEU A 89 -2.93 4.95 10.67
CA LEU A 89 -3.66 5.19 9.42
C LEU A 89 -4.76 4.15 9.20
N CYS A 90 -4.49 2.87 9.45
CA CYS A 90 -5.52 1.83 9.42
C CYS A 90 -6.66 2.09 10.40
N ALA A 91 -6.36 2.63 11.59
CA ALA A 91 -7.39 2.99 12.57
C ALA A 91 -8.24 4.17 12.10
N GLN A 92 -7.63 5.21 11.50
CA GLN A 92 -8.32 6.37 10.95
C GLN A 92 -9.20 6.00 9.77
N LEU A 93 -8.67 5.20 8.83
CA LEU A 93 -9.39 4.78 7.61
C LEU A 93 -10.49 3.76 7.87
N ARG A 94 -10.57 3.18 9.08
CA ARG A 94 -11.61 2.19 9.42
C ARG A 94 -13.02 2.75 9.23
N GLU A 95 -13.24 4.01 9.60
CA GLU A 95 -14.56 4.66 9.49
C GLU A 95 -14.94 4.88 8.01
N ASP A 96 -13.96 5.17 7.16
CA ASP A 96 -14.14 5.39 5.72
C ASP A 96 -14.19 4.08 4.90
N ALA A 97 -13.73 2.95 5.46
CA ALA A 97 -13.43 1.72 4.71
C ALA A 97 -14.65 1.14 3.96
N GLY A 98 -15.83 1.16 4.57
CA GLY A 98 -17.06 0.68 3.93
C GLY A 98 -17.39 1.51 2.68
N MET A 99 -17.42 2.83 2.85
CA MET A 99 -17.67 3.78 1.76
C MET A 99 -16.64 3.66 0.64
N LEU A 100 -15.35 3.52 0.98
CA LEU A 100 -14.27 3.34 0.00
C LEU A 100 -14.43 2.08 -0.84
N VAL A 101 -14.88 0.97 -0.25
CA VAL A 101 -15.13 -0.29 -0.97
C VAL A 101 -16.40 -0.18 -1.82
N GLU A 102 -17.47 0.39 -1.27
CA GLU A 102 -18.73 0.63 -1.99
C GLU A 102 -18.53 1.55 -3.21
N ALA A 103 -17.64 2.55 -3.11
CA ALA A 103 -17.34 3.49 -4.19
C ALA A 103 -16.77 2.83 -5.46
N PHE A 104 -16.25 1.60 -5.40
CA PHE A 104 -15.87 0.85 -6.61
C PHE A 104 -17.09 0.43 -7.45
N GLY A 105 -18.31 0.50 -6.90
CA GLY A 105 -19.55 0.21 -7.63
C GLY A 105 -19.64 -1.23 -8.15
N VAL A 106 -18.95 -2.17 -7.50
CA VAL A 106 -18.92 -3.57 -7.92
C VAL A 106 -20.27 -4.23 -7.60
N PRO A 107 -21.01 -4.75 -8.60
CA PRO A 107 -22.31 -5.36 -8.35
C PRO A 107 -22.22 -6.60 -7.45
N GLU A 108 -23.13 -6.76 -6.49
CA GLU A 108 -23.14 -7.93 -5.59
C GLU A 108 -23.15 -9.27 -6.33
N ALA A 109 -23.82 -9.34 -7.48
CA ALA A 109 -23.92 -10.55 -8.31
C ALA A 109 -22.56 -11.07 -8.80
N VAL A 110 -21.51 -10.24 -8.84
CA VAL A 110 -20.16 -10.64 -9.28
C VAL A 110 -19.18 -10.85 -8.12
N LEU A 111 -19.58 -10.56 -6.88
CA LEU A 111 -18.72 -10.63 -5.69
C LEU A 111 -18.50 -12.06 -5.19
N GLY A 112 -19.34 -13.02 -5.60
CA GLY A 112 -19.28 -14.41 -5.17
C GLY A 112 -19.46 -14.60 -3.65
N ASP A 113 -19.37 -15.84 -3.19
CA ASP A 113 -19.65 -16.18 -1.78
C ASP A 113 -18.57 -15.70 -0.79
N ALA A 114 -17.41 -15.26 -1.30
CA ALA A 114 -16.25 -14.87 -0.50
C ALA A 114 -16.37 -13.49 0.19
N VAL A 115 -17.36 -12.67 -0.17
CA VAL A 115 -17.51 -11.29 0.32
C VAL A 115 -18.27 -11.17 1.64
N ARG A 116 -18.98 -12.22 2.09
CA ARG A 116 -19.63 -12.19 3.41
C ARG A 116 -18.59 -12.30 4.53
N VAL A 117 -18.16 -11.16 5.04
CA VAL A 117 -17.58 -11.08 6.39
C VAL A 117 -18.72 -11.31 7.38
N PRO A 118 -18.74 -12.40 8.16
CA PRO A 118 -19.77 -12.62 9.16
C PRO A 118 -19.63 -11.56 10.26
N GLY A 119 -20.62 -10.67 10.41
CA GLY A 119 -20.68 -9.72 11.53
C GLY A 119 -21.13 -8.29 11.21
N ALA A 120 -21.22 -7.87 9.93
CA ALA A 120 -21.63 -6.50 9.59
C ALA A 120 -23.16 -6.29 9.50
N ALA A 121 -23.97 -7.35 9.58
CA ALA A 121 -25.40 -7.31 9.25
C ALA A 121 -26.37 -7.37 10.45
N GLU A 122 -25.92 -7.24 11.71
CA GLU A 122 -26.82 -7.38 12.88
C GLU A 122 -26.98 -6.14 13.76
N GLU A 123 -26.63 -4.94 13.29
CA GLU A 123 -26.89 -3.71 14.05
C GLU A 123 -27.80 -2.75 13.29
N LYS A 124 -29.03 -3.19 12.96
CA LYS A 124 -30.13 -2.28 12.56
C LYS A 124 -31.53 -2.91 12.58
N VAL A 125 -31.93 -3.60 13.67
CA VAL A 125 -33.36 -3.75 14.05
C VAL A 125 -33.48 -3.89 15.58
N ALA A 126 -33.34 -2.78 16.32
CA ALA A 126 -33.84 -2.64 17.69
C ALA A 126 -33.87 -1.16 18.09
N ALA A 127 -34.88 -0.44 17.62
CA ALA A 127 -35.40 0.78 18.22
C ALA A 127 -36.88 0.91 17.86
#